data_AF-A0A6J4TSU7-F1
#
_entry.id   AF-A0A6J4TSU7-F1
#
_cell.length_a   1.000
_cell.length_b   1.000
_cell.length_c   1.000
_cell.angle_alpha   90.00
_cell.angle_beta   90.00
_cell.angle_gamma   90.00
#
_symmetry.space_group_name_H-M   'P 1'
#
loop_
_entity.id
_entity.type
_entity.pdbx_description
1 polymer ?
#
loop_
_entity_poly.entity_id
_entity_poly.type
_entity_poly.pdbx_seq_one_letter_code
_entity_poly.pdbx_strand_id
1 'polypeptide(L)'
;MWLLQYGAIKRGLRELEAVKGNRRATLDLLARVRAEDGPPDLKALIIYALGEHAGGETVDALGDVLETDPSWRARAAATVALGAIHDARARELLDEAAESDADRRVRENARFNRDHPGAFAP
;
A
#
# COMPACT_ATOMS: atom_id res chain seq x y z
N MET A 1 11.06 22.96 -10.31
CA MET A 1 10.25 22.13 -9.38
C MET A 1 9.50 21.00 -10.10
N TRP A 2 8.75 21.26 -11.19
CA TRP A 2 7.97 20.23 -11.93
C TRP A 2 8.77 19.06 -12.56
N LEU A 3 9.99 19.30 -13.06
CA LEU A 3 10.80 18.24 -13.69
C LEU A 3 11.38 17.22 -12.68
N LEU A 4 11.61 17.64 -11.43
CA LEU A 4 12.18 16.77 -10.40
C LEU A 4 11.18 15.72 -9.92
N GLN A 5 9.94 16.14 -9.63
CA GLN A 5 8.87 15.24 -9.21
C GLN A 5 8.48 14.26 -10.33
N TYR A 6 8.37 14.75 -11.57
CA TYR A 6 8.11 13.91 -12.73
C TYR A 6 9.24 12.90 -13.00
N GLY A 7 10.50 13.31 -12.81
CA GLY A 7 11.66 12.43 -12.91
C GLY A 7 11.68 11.35 -11.82
N ALA A 8 11.31 11.69 -10.60
CA ALA A 8 11.21 10.74 -9.48
C ALA A 8 10.14 9.68 -9.75
N ILE A 9 8.94 10.08 -10.21
CA ILE A 9 7.86 9.16 -10.58
C ILE A 9 8.31 8.22 -11.71
N LYS A 10 8.92 8.75 -12.77
CA LYS A 10 9.40 7.93 -13.90
C LYS A 10 10.50 6.95 -13.52
N ARG A 11 11.40 7.33 -12.59
CA ARG A 11 12.41 6.40 -12.07
C ARG A 11 11.76 5.32 -11.22
N GLY A 12 10.94 5.72 -10.24
CA GLY A 12 10.27 4.78 -9.36
C GLY A 12 9.37 3.79 -10.09
N LEU A 13 8.66 4.22 -11.14
CA LEU A 13 7.86 3.31 -11.97
C LEU A 13 8.73 2.25 -12.67
N ARG A 14 9.88 2.63 -13.23
CA ARG A 14 10.80 1.67 -13.86
C ARG A 14 11.36 0.67 -12.85
N GLU A 15 11.63 1.13 -11.64
CA GLU A 15 12.08 0.25 -10.56
C GLU A 15 10.98 -0.69 -10.12
N LEU A 16 9.74 -0.20 -9.97
CA LEU A 16 8.58 -1.04 -9.67
C LEU A 16 8.40 -2.15 -10.71
N GLU A 17 8.46 -1.81 -12.00
CA GLU A 17 8.40 -2.80 -13.09
C GLU A 17 9.54 -3.84 -12.99
N ALA A 18 10.76 -3.41 -12.62
CA ALA A 18 11.90 -4.30 -12.49
C ALA A 18 11.81 -5.24 -11.27
N VAL A 19 11.09 -4.85 -10.22
CA VAL A 19 10.92 -5.66 -9.00
C VAL A 19 9.56 -6.38 -8.95
N LYS A 20 8.68 -6.16 -9.92
CA LYS A 20 7.36 -6.79 -9.99
C LYS A 20 7.48 -8.31 -9.88
N GLY A 21 6.65 -8.93 -9.05
CA GLY A 21 6.71 -10.36 -8.78
C GLY A 21 7.73 -10.76 -7.69
N ASN A 22 8.59 -9.84 -7.24
CA ASN A 22 9.57 -10.10 -6.17
C ASN A 22 9.19 -9.33 -4.90
N ARG A 23 8.46 -10.00 -4.00
CA ARG A 23 8.01 -9.45 -2.70
C ARG A 23 9.11 -8.69 -1.96
N ARG A 24 10.30 -9.29 -1.81
CA ARG A 24 11.40 -8.71 -1.02
C ARG A 24 11.89 -7.41 -1.65
N ALA A 25 12.11 -7.41 -2.95
CA ALA A 25 12.57 -6.23 -3.68
C ALA A 25 11.49 -5.12 -3.71
N THR A 26 10.20 -5.48 -3.78
CA THR A 26 9.10 -4.52 -3.68
C THR A 26 9.00 -3.90 -2.27
N LEU A 27 9.21 -4.67 -1.20
CA LEU A 27 9.28 -4.16 0.17
C LEU A 27 10.46 -3.19 0.36
N ASP A 28 11.64 -3.54 -0.17
CA ASP A 28 12.82 -2.68 -0.12
C ASP A 28 12.59 -1.36 -0.87
N LEU A 29 11.91 -1.42 -2.03
CA LEU A 29 11.52 -0.23 -2.78
C LEU A 29 10.54 0.65 -1.99
N LEU A 30 9.54 0.07 -1.32
CA LEU A 30 8.61 0.82 -0.47
C LEU A 30 9.35 1.56 0.65
N ALA A 31 10.25 0.86 1.36
CA ALA A 31 11.04 1.44 2.45
C ALA A 31 11.88 2.64 1.97
N ARG A 32 12.55 2.51 0.81
CA ARG A 32 13.33 3.60 0.22
C ARG A 32 12.45 4.78 -0.16
N VAL A 33 11.34 4.54 -0.87
CA VAL A 33 10.44 5.62 -1.30
C VAL A 33 9.80 6.32 -0.11
N ARG A 34 9.56 5.64 1.01
CA ARG A 34 9.14 6.28 2.26
C ARG A 34 10.23 7.18 2.84
N ALA A 35 11.47 6.70 2.93
CA ALA A 35 12.59 7.46 3.48
C ALA A 35 12.96 8.72 2.66
N GLU A 36 12.72 8.69 1.35
CA GLU A 36 12.99 9.80 0.43
C GLU A 36 11.80 10.78 0.28
N ASP A 37 10.77 10.68 1.13
CA ASP A 37 9.51 11.44 0.98
C ASP A 37 8.93 11.36 -0.43
N GLY A 38 8.95 10.15 -1.00
CA GLY A 38 8.55 9.90 -2.37
C GLY A 38 7.09 10.24 -2.66
N PRO A 39 6.73 10.47 -3.94
CA PRO A 39 5.40 10.91 -4.34
C PRO A 39 4.30 9.95 -3.86
N PRO A 40 3.19 10.46 -3.28
CA PRO A 40 2.07 9.65 -2.81
C PRO A 40 1.54 8.64 -3.83
N ASP A 41 1.48 9.03 -5.10
CA ASP A 41 0.95 8.17 -6.17
C ASP A 41 1.89 7.00 -6.46
N LEU A 42 3.21 7.22 -6.41
CA LEU A 42 4.20 6.14 -6.56
C LEU A 42 4.14 5.19 -5.37
N LYS A 43 4.01 5.70 -4.13
CA LYS A 43 3.84 4.87 -2.94
C LYS A 43 2.60 3.98 -3.07
N ALA A 44 1.46 4.55 -3.46
CA ALA A 44 0.21 3.81 -3.64
C ALA A 44 0.34 2.66 -4.68
N LEU A 45 1.06 2.89 -5.79
CA LEU A 45 1.32 1.86 -6.80
C LEU A 45 2.20 0.72 -6.26
N ILE A 46 3.25 1.06 -5.51
CA ILE A 46 4.13 0.05 -4.88
C ILE A 46 3.35 -0.77 -3.85
N ILE A 47 2.53 -0.11 -3.03
CA ILE A 47 1.67 -0.75 -2.03
C ILE A 47 0.66 -1.70 -2.69
N TYR A 48 0.04 -1.27 -3.78
CA TYR A 48 -0.89 -2.13 -4.52
C TYR A 48 -0.18 -3.39 -5.06
N ALA A 49 1.01 -3.23 -5.64
CA ALA A 49 1.81 -4.36 -6.12
C ALA A 49 2.19 -5.35 -5.01
N LEU A 50 2.37 -4.89 -3.77
CA LEU A 50 2.59 -5.79 -2.63
C LEU A 50 1.39 -6.66 -2.29
N GLY A 51 0.16 -6.22 -2.60
CA GLY A 51 -1.07 -6.99 -2.40
C GLY A 51 -1.07 -8.32 -3.19
N GLU A 52 -0.31 -8.42 -4.28
CA GLU A 52 -0.09 -9.67 -5.03
C GLU A 52 0.72 -10.71 -4.26
N HIS A 53 1.32 -10.32 -3.13
CA HIS A 53 2.28 -11.12 -2.39
C HIS A 53 1.80 -11.39 -0.96
N ALA A 54 0.99 -12.43 -0.79
CA ALA A 54 0.65 -12.93 0.53
C ALA A 54 1.90 -13.32 1.33
N GLY A 55 1.91 -12.98 2.62
CA GLY A 55 3.01 -13.27 3.52
C GLY A 55 2.98 -12.39 4.75
N GLY A 56 3.48 -12.90 5.88
CA GLY A 56 3.37 -12.20 7.15
C GLY A 56 4.06 -10.83 7.14
N GLU A 57 5.25 -10.77 6.54
CA GLU A 57 6.01 -9.53 6.35
C GLU A 57 5.27 -8.49 5.51
N THR A 58 4.49 -8.93 4.52
CA THR A 58 3.67 -8.02 3.71
C THR A 58 2.56 -7.40 4.56
N VAL A 59 1.88 -8.22 5.36
CA VAL A 59 0.81 -7.74 6.25
C VAL A 59 1.37 -6.73 7.25
N ASP A 60 2.52 -7.01 7.85
CA ASP A 60 3.18 -6.11 8.80
C ASP A 60 3.55 -4.78 8.15
N ALA A 61 4.17 -4.82 6.96
CA ALA A 61 4.54 -3.61 6.23
C ALA A 61 3.32 -2.77 5.79
N LEU A 62 2.19 -3.41 5.47
CA LEU A 62 0.95 -2.72 5.13
C LEU A 62 0.27 -2.11 6.36
N GLY A 63 0.33 -2.79 7.51
CA GLY A 63 -0.08 -2.23 8.80
C GLY A 63 0.69 -0.97 9.16
N ASP A 64 2.02 -1.00 9.03
CA ASP A 64 2.88 0.18 9.24
C ASP A 64 2.46 1.36 8.36
N VAL A 65 2.06 1.10 7.11
CA VAL A 65 1.57 2.16 6.20
C VAL A 65 0.26 2.75 6.69
N LEU A 66 -0.69 1.92 7.13
CA LEU A 66 -1.96 2.40 7.69
C LEU A 66 -1.76 3.26 8.95
N GLU A 67 -0.81 2.90 9.80
CA GLU A 67 -0.58 3.64 11.04
C GLU A 67 0.18 4.96 10.83
N THR A 68 1.18 4.95 9.92
CA THR A 68 2.21 5.99 9.92
C THR A 68 2.29 6.84 8.65
N ASP A 69 1.76 6.40 7.49
CA ASP A 69 1.94 7.17 6.26
C ASP A 69 1.01 8.40 6.24
N PRO A 70 1.54 9.62 6.05
CA PRO A 70 0.75 10.85 6.07
C PRO A 70 -0.22 10.94 4.88
N SER A 71 0.04 10.21 3.79
CA SER A 71 -0.83 10.20 2.62
C SER A 71 -2.02 9.27 2.80
N TRP A 72 -3.22 9.85 2.89
CA TRP A 72 -4.47 9.07 2.86
C TRP A 72 -4.57 8.16 1.62
N ARG A 73 -3.92 8.51 0.49
CA ARG A 73 -3.89 7.67 -0.72
C ARG A 73 -3.06 6.41 -0.51
N ALA A 74 -1.93 6.53 0.18
CA ALA A 74 -1.06 5.39 0.48
C ALA A 74 -1.78 4.46 1.46
N ARG A 75 -2.43 5.01 2.49
CA ARG A 75 -3.25 4.24 3.44
C ARG A 75 -4.44 3.55 2.75
N ALA A 76 -5.16 4.25 1.88
CA ALA A 76 -6.23 3.63 1.10
C ALA A 76 -5.71 2.47 0.22
N ALA A 77 -4.56 2.64 -0.43
CA ALA A 77 -3.93 1.55 -1.19
C ALA A 77 -3.57 0.36 -0.29
N ALA A 78 -3.13 0.61 0.95
CA ALA A 78 -2.83 -0.46 1.90
C ALA A 78 -4.08 -1.26 2.28
N THR A 79 -5.24 -0.60 2.45
CA THR A 79 -6.52 -1.33 2.68
C THR A 79 -6.89 -2.23 1.50
N VAL A 80 -6.62 -1.81 0.26
CA VAL A 80 -6.87 -2.62 -0.93
C VAL A 80 -5.93 -3.83 -0.95
N ALA A 81 -4.64 -3.60 -0.73
CA ALA A 81 -3.62 -4.64 -0.70
C ALA A 81 -3.90 -5.67 0.42
N LEU A 82 -4.27 -5.22 1.62
CA LEU A 82 -4.67 -6.09 2.73
C LEU A 82 -5.93 -6.89 2.39
N GLY A 83 -6.91 -6.29 1.70
CA GLY A 83 -8.12 -7.00 1.25
C GLY A 83 -7.83 -8.09 0.22
N ALA A 84 -6.76 -7.96 -0.56
CA ALA A 84 -6.30 -9.01 -1.47
C ALA A 84 -5.56 -10.15 -0.74
N ILE A 85 -5.07 -9.91 0.47
CA ILE A 85 -4.38 -10.90 1.29
C ILE A 85 -5.41 -11.65 2.14
N HIS A 86 -5.59 -12.95 1.87
CA HIS A 86 -6.47 -13.82 2.65
C HIS A 86 -5.85 -14.26 4.00
N ASP A 87 -5.45 -13.29 4.84
CA ASP A 87 -4.83 -13.48 6.15
C ASP A 87 -5.73 -12.90 7.27
N ALA A 88 -5.82 -13.59 8.41
CA ALA A 88 -6.65 -13.16 9.54
C ALA A 88 -6.19 -11.82 10.12
N ARG A 89 -4.87 -11.58 10.20
CA ARG A 89 -4.31 -10.31 10.68
C ARG A 89 -4.59 -9.18 9.70
N ALA A 90 -4.64 -9.47 8.39
CA ALA A 90 -5.04 -8.47 7.40
C ALA A 90 -6.50 -8.02 7.63
N ARG A 91 -7.38 -8.93 8.04
CA ARG A 91 -8.76 -8.61 8.42
C ARG A 91 -8.82 -7.72 9.67
N GLU A 92 -8.02 -8.02 10.70
CA GLU A 92 -7.96 -7.21 11.93
C GLU A 92 -7.52 -5.77 11.63
N LEU A 93 -6.48 -5.60 10.79
CA LEU A 93 -6.02 -4.27 10.36
C LEU A 93 -7.09 -3.51 9.56
N LEU A 94 -7.90 -4.21 8.76
CA LEU A 94 -9.01 -3.59 8.03
C LEU A 94 -10.16 -3.18 8.96
N ASP A 95 -10.45 -3.99 9.99
CA ASP A 95 -11.44 -3.62 11.01
C ASP A 95 -11.00 -2.37 11.77
N GLU A 96 -9.74 -2.30 12.20
CA GLU A 96 -9.21 -1.11 12.87
C GLU A 96 -9.26 0.13 11.97
N ALA A 97 -8.75 0.03 10.74
CA ALA A 97 -8.76 1.15 9.79
C ALA A 97 -10.20 1.62 9.44
N ALA A 98 -11.19 0.73 9.44
CA ALA A 98 -12.59 1.06 9.22
C ALA A 98 -13.23 1.90 10.34
N GLU A 99 -12.67 1.82 11.54
CA GLU A 99 -13.15 2.49 12.74
C GLU A 99 -12.37 3.76 13.06
N SER A 100 -11.03 3.71 12.95
CA SER A 100 -10.15 4.69 13.56
C SER A 100 -9.39 5.60 12.59
N ASP A 101 -9.27 5.27 11.29
CA ASP A 101 -8.48 6.11 10.37
C ASP A 101 -9.05 7.53 10.31
N ALA A 102 -8.18 8.53 10.38
CA ALA A 102 -8.57 9.93 10.37
C ALA A 102 -9.34 10.34 9.08
N ASP A 103 -9.01 9.75 7.93
CA ASP A 103 -9.62 10.07 6.64
C ASP A 103 -10.83 9.16 6.36
N ARG A 104 -11.99 9.78 6.12
CA ARG A 104 -13.24 9.07 5.82
C ARG A 104 -13.11 8.11 4.64
N ARG A 105 -12.32 8.45 3.61
CA ARG A 105 -12.16 7.61 2.41
C ARG A 105 -11.38 6.34 2.70
N VAL A 106 -10.44 6.39 3.66
CA VAL A 106 -9.71 5.20 4.10
C VAL A 106 -10.64 4.30 4.90
N ARG A 107 -11.43 4.87 5.83
CA ARG A 107 -12.44 4.09 6.58
C ARG A 107 -13.44 3.38 5.65
N GLU A 108 -13.94 4.08 4.64
CA GLU A 108 -14.86 3.50 3.64
C GLU A 108 -14.21 2.40 2.80
N ASN A 109 -12.96 2.60 2.36
CA ASN A 109 -12.21 1.56 1.65
C ASN A 109 -11.94 0.34 2.52
N ALA A 110 -11.57 0.53 3.79
CA ALA A 110 -11.31 -0.55 4.72
C ALA A 110 -12.55 -1.43 4.92
N ARG A 111 -13.73 -0.81 5.15
CA ARG A 111 -15.02 -1.52 5.23
C ARG A 111 -15.31 -2.30 3.96
N PHE A 112 -15.15 -1.66 2.81
CA PHE A 112 -15.42 -2.30 1.53
C PHE A 112 -14.54 -3.54 1.32
N ASN A 113 -13.22 -3.40 1.51
CA ASN A 113 -12.25 -4.47 1.26
C ASN A 113 -12.33 -5.60 2.30
N ARG A 114 -12.76 -5.30 3.53
CA ARG A 114 -13.08 -6.32 4.54
C ARG A 114 -14.28 -7.17 4.13
N ASP A 115 -15.32 -6.52 3.61
CA ASP A 115 -16.58 -7.16 3.24
C ASP A 115 -16.48 -7.86 1.86
N HIS A 116 -15.59 -7.38 0.99
CA HIS A 116 -15.33 -7.90 -0.35
C HIS A 116 -13.83 -8.22 -0.55
N PRO A 117 -13.29 -9.22 0.17
CA PRO A 117 -11.89 -9.59 0.03
C PRO A 117 -11.59 -10.01 -1.41
N GLY A 118 -10.46 -9.54 -1.94
CA GLY A 118 -10.03 -9.81 -3.32
C GLY A 118 -10.78 -9.06 -4.41
N ALA A 119 -11.68 -8.10 -4.09
CA ALA A 119 -12.42 -7.33 -5.10
C ALA A 119 -11.52 -6.58 -6.10
N PHE A 120 -10.29 -6.29 -5.70
CA PHE A 120 -9.27 -5.63 -6.53
C PHE A 120 -7.99 -6.45 -6.63
N ALA A 121 -8.06 -7.76 -6.37
CA ALA A 121 -6.96 -8.65 -6.70
C ALA A 121 -6.75 -8.64 -8.23
N PRO A 122 -5.50 -8.52 -8.71
CA PRO A 122 -5.21 -8.48 -10.14
C PRO A 122 -5.43 -9.82 -10.85
#